data_AF-A0A3M2Z9W2-F1
#
_entry.id   AF-A0A3M2Z9W2-F1
#
_cell.length_a   1.000
_cell.length_b   1.000
_cell.length_c   1.000
_cell.angle_alpha   90.00
_cell.angle_beta   90.00
_cell.angle_gamma   90.00
#
_symmetry.space_group_name_H-M   'P 1'
#
loop_
_entity.id
_entity.type
_entity.pdbx_description
1 polymer ?
#
loop_
_entity_poly.entity_id
_entity_poly.type
_entity_poly.pdbx_seq_one_letter_code
_entity_poly.pdbx_strand_id
1 'polypeptide(L)' 'WLVKQLGVATLASIHDLNLAAAFCDRLCVIHHGRLIAQGSPREVLTPEMLLTVFGAKALVDSHPLRDYPRITWIP' A
#
# COMPACT_ATOMS: atom_id res chain seq x y z
N TRP A 1 -7.32 -12.69 10.55
CA TRP A 1 -8.62 -12.21 10.04
C TRP A 1 -9.59 -11.82 11.14
N LEU A 2 -9.10 -11.33 12.29
CA LEU A 2 -9.98 -10.98 13.42
C LEU A 2 -10.87 -9.77 13.08
N VAL A 3 -10.25 -8.68 12.62
CA VAL A 3 -10.94 -7.42 12.34
C VAL A 3 -11.91 -7.54 11.17
N LYS A 4 -11.55 -8.27 10.10
CA LYS A 4 -12.44 -8.48 8.93
C LYS A 4 -13.71 -9.25 9.28
N GLN A 5 -13.70 -10.10 10.30
CA GLN A 5 -14.89 -10.84 10.73
C GLN A 5 -15.88 -10.00 11.54
N LEU A 6 -15.47 -8.82 12.04
CA LEU A 6 -16.32 -7.96 12.87
C LEU A 6 -17.34 -7.15 12.05
N GLY A 7 -17.24 -7.12 10.72
CA GLY A 7 -18.15 -6.37 9.86
C GLY A 7 -18.08 -4.85 10.03
N VAL A 8 -16.99 -4.33 10.61
CA VAL A 8 -16.78 -2.90 10.87
C VAL A 8 -15.84 -2.27 9.84
N ALA A 9 -16.02 -0.98 9.58
CA ALA A 9 -15.02 -0.19 8.89
C ALA A 9 -13.79 0.02 9.78
N THR A 10 -12.60 -0.25 9.25
CA THR A 10 -11.33 -0.10 9.99
C THR A 10 -10.43 0.87 9.26
N LEU A 11 -9.90 1.84 9.99
CA LEU A 11 -8.83 2.72 9.53
C LEU A 11 -7.57 2.40 10.33
N ALA A 12 -6.48 2.12 9.62
CA ALA A 12 -5.17 1.84 10.21
C ALA A 12 -4.09 2.66 9.51
N SER A 13 -3.09 3.10 10.28
CA SER A 13 -1.86 3.71 9.75
C SER A 13 -0.76 2.66 9.79
N ILE A 14 -0.19 2.34 8.62
CA ILE A 14 0.80 1.27 8.46
C ILE A 14 2.04 1.86 7.80
N HIS A 15 3.21 1.66 8.43
CA HIS A 15 4.49 2.13 7.88
C HIS A 15 5.10 1.15 6.86
N ASP A 16 4.78 -0.14 6.95
CA ASP A 16 5.24 -1.16 6.03
C ASP A 16 4.26 -1.32 4.85
N LEU A 17 4.74 -1.02 3.64
CA LEU A 17 3.89 -1.03 2.44
C LEU A 17 3.50 -2.44 1.98
N ASN A 18 4.33 -3.46 2.24
CA ASN A 18 3.96 -4.85 1.93
C ASN A 18 2.85 -5.33 2.88
N LEU A 19 2.90 -4.93 4.14
CA LEU A 19 1.82 -5.20 5.09
C LEU A 19 0.53 -4.49 4.68
N ALA A 20 0.63 -3.21 4.29
CA ALA A 20 -0.51 -2.45 3.80
C ALA A 20 -1.14 -3.11 2.55
N ALA A 21 -0.30 -3.53 1.60
CA ALA A 21 -0.75 -4.22 0.38
C ALA A 21 -1.46 -5.55 0.67
N ALA A 22 -0.98 -6.32 1.65
CA ALA A 22 -1.51 -7.64 1.97
C ALA A 22 -2.84 -7.61 2.74
N PHE A 23 -3.11 -6.54 3.49
CA PHE A 23 -4.22 -6.51 4.45
C PHE A 23 -5.28 -5.43 4.19
N CYS A 24 -4.92 -4.33 3.54
CA CYS A 24 -5.85 -3.24 3.27
C CYS A 24 -6.60 -3.46 1.95
N ASP A 25 -7.91 -3.28 2.00
CA ASP A 25 -8.74 -3.30 0.79
C ASP A 25 -8.57 -2.00 -0.01
N ARG A 26 -8.27 -0.89 0.67
CA ARG A 26 -8.00 0.42 0.08
C ARG A 26 -6.86 1.12 0.83
N LEU A 27 -6.07 1.89 0.11
CA LEU A 27 -5.00 2.73 0.63
C LEU A 27 -5.31 4.21 0.41
N CYS A 28 -4.84 5.02 1.34
CA CYS A 28 -4.83 6.48 1.26
C CYS A 28 -3.40 6.93 1.53
N VAL A 29 -2.76 7.62 0.58
CA VAL A 29 -1.41 8.15 0.75
C VAL A 29 -1.50 9.64 1.02
N ILE A 30 -0.93 10.04 2.17
CA ILE A 30 -0.86 11.44 2.58
C ILE A 30 0.59 11.90 2.46
N HIS A 31 0.80 13.01 1.76
CA HIS A 31 2.10 13.63 1.59
C HIS A 31 1.96 15.14 1.80
N HIS A 32 2.80 15.73 2.65
CA HIS A 32 2.70 17.13 3.08
C HIS A 32 1.30 17.57 3.53
N GLY A 33 0.62 16.72 4.32
CA GLY A 33 -0.71 17.01 4.86
C GLY A 33 -1.86 16.96 3.83
N ARG A 34 -1.61 16.47 2.61
CA ARG A 34 -2.62 16.32 1.56
C ARG A 34 -2.75 14.86 1.13
N LEU A 35 -3.98 14.44 0.85
CA LEU A 35 -4.25 13.15 0.23
C LEU A 35 -3.85 13.23 -1.24
N ILE A 36 -2.83 12.47 -1.64
CA ILE A 36 -2.27 12.49 -3.00
C ILE A 36 -2.65 11.27 -3.83
N ALA A 37 -3.04 10.16 -3.19
CA ALA A 37 -3.49 8.95 -3.85
C ALA A 37 -4.50 8.21 -2.97
N GLN A 38 -5.52 7.63 -3.60
CA GLN A 38 -6.51 6.79 -2.93
C GLN A 38 -7.03 5.74 -3.91
N GLY A 39 -7.07 4.47 -3.49
CA GLY A 39 -7.48 3.37 -4.36
C GLY A 39 -7.18 2.01 -3.75
N SER A 40 -7.28 0.96 -4.55
CA SER A 40 -6.76 -0.36 -4.20
C SER A 40 -5.23 -0.34 -4.06
N PRO A 41 -4.62 -1.32 -3.37
CA PRO A 41 -3.17 -1.42 -3.32
C PRO A 41 -2.49 -1.41 -4.70
N ARG A 42 -3.08 -2.06 -5.71
CA ARG A 42 -2.52 -2.12 -7.08
C ARG A 42 -2.53 -0.76 -7.79
N GLU A 43 -3.57 0.03 -7.57
CA GLU A 43 -3.69 1.38 -8.18
C GLU A 43 -2.77 2.39 -7.48
N VAL A 44 -2.55 2.22 -6.17
CA VAL A 44 -1.82 3.19 -5.35
C VAL A 44 -0.31 2.92 -5.30
N LEU A 45 0.10 1.66 -5.12
CA LEU A 45 1.50 1.29 -4.90
C LEU A 45 2.24 1.13 -6.23
N THR A 46 2.54 2.24 -6.91
CA THR A 46 3.34 2.23 -8.15
C THR A 46 4.77 2.68 -7.92
N PRO A 47 5.75 2.28 -8.77
CA PRO A 47 7.12 2.76 -8.67
C PRO A 47 7.22 4.30 -8.65
N GLU A 48 6.40 4.99 -9.43
CA GLU A 48 6.38 6.46 -9.52
C GLU A 48 5.88 7.09 -8.22
N MET A 49 4.83 6.51 -7.62
CA MET A 49 4.31 6.96 -6.33
C MET A 49 5.37 6.77 -5.24
N LEU A 50 6.02 5.60 -5.21
CA LEU A 50 7.06 5.29 -4.24
C LEU A 50 8.25 6.25 -4.34
N LEU A 51 8.70 6.53 -5.57
CA LEU A 51 9.78 7.49 -5.80
C LEU A 51 9.39 8.91 -5.38
N THR A 52 8.17 9.35 -5.70
CA THR A 52 7.69 10.71 -5.41
C THR A 52 7.50 10.94 -3.91
N VAL A 53 6.95 9.96 -3.19
CA VAL A 53 6.52 10.12 -1.79
C VAL A 53 7.61 9.71 -0.80
N PHE A 54 8.32 8.62 -1.09
CA PHE A 54 9.32 8.04 -0.21
C PHE A 54 10.76 8.34 -0.67
N GLY A 55 10.95 8.93 -1.85
CA GLY A 55 12.28 9.21 -2.40
C GLY A 55 13.07 7.94 -2.76
N ALA A 56 12.41 6.79 -2.80
CA ALA A 56 13.04 5.48 -2.90
C ALA A 56 12.62 4.77 -4.19
N LYS A 57 13.61 4.19 -4.88
CA LYS A 57 13.34 3.29 -6.01
C LYS A 57 12.89 1.94 -5.48
N ALA A 58 11.90 1.37 -6.13
CA ALA A 58 11.40 0.05 -5.79
C ALA A 58 10.91 -0.67 -7.04
N LEU A 59 11.07 -1.99 -7.03
CA LEU A 59 10.33 -2.87 -7.92
C LEU A 59 8.94 -3.11 -7.31
N VAL A 60 7.91 -2.98 -8.13
CA VAL A 60 6.55 -3.39 -7.79
C VAL A 60 6.15 -4.51 -8.74
N ASP A 61 5.87 -5.68 -8.17
CA ASP A 61 5.45 -6.88 -8.91
C ASP A 61 4.25 -7.55 -8.23
N SER A 62 3.64 -8.54 -8.88
CA SER A 62 2.54 -9.29 -8.24
C SER A 62 3.09 -10.29 -7.24
N HIS A 63 2.50 -10.34 -6.05
CA HIS A 63 2.89 -11.33 -5.05
C HIS A 63 2.71 -12.77 -5.59
N PRO A 64 3.69 -13.67 -5.45
CA PRO A 64 3.71 -14.96 -6.16
C PRO A 64 2.60 -15.92 -5.74
N LEU A 65 2.04 -15.75 -4.55
CA LEU A 65 1.04 -16.66 -3.96
C LEU A 65 -0.36 -16.05 -3.84
N ARG A 66 -0.52 -14.74 -4.03
CA ARG A 66 -1.76 -14.02 -3.70
C ARG A 66 -1.92 -12.78 -4.56
N ASP A 67 -3.15 -12.31 -4.71
CA ASP A 67 -3.50 -11.18 -5.57
C ASP A 67 -3.33 -9.82 -4.85
N TYR A 68 -2.09 -9.41 -4.62
CA TYR A 68 -1.75 -8.05 -4.17
C TYR A 68 -0.32 -7.68 -4.63
N PRO A 69 0.04 -6.39 -4.71
CA PRO A 69 1.37 -5.98 -5.12
C PRO A 69 2.41 -6.23 -4.03
N ARG A 70 3.59 -6.69 -4.43
CA ARG A 70 4.79 -6.80 -3.59
C ARG A 70 5.77 -5.70 -3.96
N ILE A 71 6.39 -5.11 -2.94
CA ILE A 71 7.37 -4.04 -3.06
C ILE A 71 8.73 -4.59 -2.64
N THR A 72 9.72 -4.47 -3.53
CA THR A 72 11.13 -4.77 -3.25
C THR A 72 11.95 -3.49 -3.41
N TRP A 73 12.51 -3.00 -2.31
CA TRP A 73 13.32 -1.77 -2.31
C TRP A 73 14.63 -1.99 -3.03
N ILE A 74 15.02 -1.01 -3.85
CA ILE A 74 16.28 -1.01 -4.59
C ILE A 74 17.25 -0.07 -3.86
N PRO A 75 18.43 -0.55 -3.41
CA PRO A 75 19.45 0.27 -2.77
C PRO A 75 19.98 1.41 -3.66
#